data_AF-A0A9X0WPH8-F1
#
_entry.id   AF-A0A9X0WPH8-F1
#
_cell.length_a   1.000
_cell.length_b   1.000
_cell.length_c   1.000
_cell.angle_alpha   90.00
_cell.angle_beta   90.00
_cell.angle_gamma   90.00
#
_symmetry.space_group_name_H-M   'P 1'
#
loop_
_entity.id
_entity.type
_entity.pdbx_description
1 polymer ?
#
loop_
_entity_poly.entity_id
_entity_poly.type
_entity_poly.pdbx_seq_one_letter_code
_entity_poly.pdbx_strand_id
1 'polypeptide(L)'
;MNKFLRVLFILVIIAMSGAIIFQLFFPSYMGSHSGYGISVGWQREIGIWNVAVLVILIAVNLKYDWFYLRTVLLALIIGGIGIGTNHLFSYFHYHLPVNGIGALENYLLVLGWMVGWRIENSRIKKK
;
A
#
# COMPACT_ATOMS: atom_id res chain seq x y z
N MET A 1 -18.14 -1.43 -5.23
CA MET A 1 -16.87 -0.86 -5.70
C MET A 1 -16.89 -0.69 -7.20
N ASN A 2 -16.43 0.44 -7.71
CA ASN A 2 -16.23 0.68 -9.13
C ASN A 2 -15.03 -0.11 -9.65
N LYS A 3 -14.98 -0.31 -10.97
CA LYS A 3 -13.94 -1.11 -11.63
C LYS A 3 -12.54 -0.53 -11.40
N PHE A 4 -12.40 0.79 -11.40
CA PHE A 4 -11.12 1.47 -11.20
C PHE A 4 -10.53 1.17 -9.82
N LEU A 5 -11.31 1.35 -8.74
CA LEU A 5 -10.88 0.96 -7.40
C LEU A 5 -10.53 -0.53 -7.32
N ARG A 6 -11.32 -1.41 -7.94
CA ARG A 6 -11.04 -2.86 -7.94
C ARG A 6 -9.68 -3.18 -8.57
N VAL A 7 -9.31 -2.52 -9.66
CA VAL A 7 -7.98 -2.67 -10.27
C VAL A 7 -6.89 -2.21 -9.30
N LEU A 8 -7.05 -1.03 -8.66
CA LEU A 8 -6.08 -0.54 -7.68
C LEU A 8 -5.92 -1.49 -6.49
N PHE A 9 -7.02 -2.07 -6.00
CA PHE A 9 -6.95 -3.08 -4.95
C PHE A 9 -6.21 -4.34 -5.37
N ILE A 10 -6.42 -4.83 -6.61
CA ILE A 10 -5.68 -5.98 -7.14
C ILE A 10 -4.18 -5.67 -7.22
N LEU A 11 -3.81 -4.50 -7.72
CA LEU A 11 -2.41 -4.08 -7.82
C LEU A 11 -1.73 -4.05 -6.45
N VAL A 12 -2.36 -3.41 -5.44
CA VAL A 12 -1.77 -3.35 -4.09
C VAL A 12 -1.75 -4.72 -3.42
N ILE A 13 -2.73 -5.59 -3.65
CA ILE A 13 -2.74 -6.98 -3.16
C ILE A 13 -1.53 -7.76 -3.72
N ILE A 14 -1.25 -7.64 -5.02
CA ILE A 14 -0.09 -8.30 -5.65
C ILE A 14 1.21 -7.75 -5.07
N ALA A 15 1.36 -6.43 -5.03
CA ALA A 15 2.57 -5.77 -4.51
C ALA A 15 2.84 -6.16 -3.04
N MET A 16 1.81 -6.11 -2.21
CA MET A 16 1.89 -6.46 -0.79
C MET A 16 2.18 -7.95 -0.58
N SER A 17 1.62 -8.83 -1.41
CA SER A 17 1.94 -10.27 -1.35
C SER A 17 3.41 -10.52 -1.67
N GLY A 18 3.96 -9.84 -2.67
CA GLY A 18 5.40 -9.87 -2.94
C GLY A 18 6.22 -9.36 -1.74
N ALA A 19 5.85 -8.20 -1.20
CA ALA A 19 6.53 -7.61 -0.04
C ALA A 19 6.54 -8.55 1.17
N ILE A 20 5.41 -9.22 1.48
CA ILE A 20 5.31 -10.22 2.55
C ILE A 20 6.34 -11.33 2.37
N ILE A 21 6.46 -11.90 1.16
CA ILE A 21 7.41 -12.99 0.89
C ILE A 21 8.83 -12.51 1.18
N PHE A 22 9.22 -11.35 0.64
CA PHE A 22 10.57 -10.83 0.84
C PHE A 22 10.84 -10.43 2.29
N GLN A 23 9.89 -9.84 3.00
CA GLN A 23 10.04 -9.39 4.37
C GLN A 23 10.13 -10.53 5.39
N LEU A 24 9.34 -11.59 5.19
CA LEU A 24 9.33 -12.73 6.11
C LEU A 24 10.50 -13.69 5.86
N PHE A 25 10.81 -13.96 4.60
CA PHE A 25 11.76 -15.02 4.21
C PHE A 25 13.13 -14.49 3.75
N PHE A 26 13.20 -13.26 3.24
CA PHE A 26 14.44 -12.64 2.74
C PHE A 26 14.69 -11.23 3.35
N PRO A 27 14.56 -11.03 4.67
CA PRO A 27 14.60 -9.71 5.29
C PRO A 27 15.95 -9.00 5.10
N SER A 28 17.06 -9.74 5.07
CA SER A 28 18.39 -9.16 4.83
C SER A 28 18.52 -8.61 3.41
N TYR A 29 17.90 -9.26 2.42
CA TYR A 29 17.86 -8.78 1.03
C TYR A 29 17.06 -7.48 0.92
N MET A 30 15.89 -7.41 1.57
CA MET A 30 15.10 -6.18 1.62
C MET A 30 15.85 -5.03 2.29
N GLY A 31 16.49 -5.31 3.42
CA GLY A 31 17.25 -4.30 4.17
C GLY A 31 18.46 -3.78 3.40
N SER A 32 19.21 -4.66 2.72
CA SER A 32 20.45 -4.28 2.03
C SER A 32 20.24 -3.44 0.77
N HIS A 33 19.05 -3.47 0.17
CA HIS A 33 18.75 -2.74 -1.05
C HIS A 33 18.00 -1.42 -0.79
N SER A 34 17.63 -1.12 0.45
CA SER A 34 16.90 0.09 0.82
C SER A 34 17.73 1.02 1.70
N GLY A 35 17.40 2.31 1.69
CA GLY A 35 18.06 3.31 2.54
C GLY A 35 17.71 3.19 4.03
N TYR A 36 17.05 2.11 4.46
CA TYR A 36 16.68 1.86 5.86
C TYR A 36 17.67 0.94 6.58
N GLY A 37 18.63 0.35 5.85
CA GLY A 37 19.60 -0.59 6.40
C GLY A 37 18.99 -1.95 6.75
N ILE A 38 19.81 -2.82 7.35
CA ILE A 38 19.43 -4.19 7.67
C ILE A 38 18.93 -4.26 9.12
N SER A 39 17.62 -4.46 9.28
CA SER A 39 17.01 -4.82 10.56
C SER A 39 16.03 -5.98 10.34
N VAL A 40 16.49 -7.20 10.64
CA VAL A 40 15.73 -8.43 10.36
C VAL A 40 14.41 -8.47 11.14
N GLY A 41 14.44 -8.09 12.41
CA GLY A 41 13.24 -8.04 13.25
C GLY A 41 12.19 -7.07 12.70
N TRP A 42 12.63 -5.87 12.32
CA TRP A 42 11.75 -4.85 11.77
C TRP A 42 11.15 -5.25 10.42
N GLN A 43 11.94 -5.85 9.52
CA GLN A 43 11.42 -6.35 8.23
C GLN A 43 10.33 -7.41 8.45
N ARG A 44 10.55 -8.36 9.36
CA ARG A 44 9.54 -9.38 9.69
C ARG A 44 8.27 -8.77 10.28
N GLU A 45 8.42 -7.77 11.14
CA GLU A 45 7.28 -7.04 11.70
C GLU A 45 6.45 -6.37 10.61
N ILE A 46 7.09 -5.68 9.64
CA ILE A 46 6.38 -5.11 8.48
C ILE A 46 5.67 -6.21 7.68
N GLY A 47 6.34 -7.35 7.47
CA GLY A 47 5.73 -8.50 6.79
C GLY A 47 4.46 -9.00 7.49
N ILE A 48 4.45 -9.06 8.82
CA ILE A 48 3.28 -9.45 9.63
C ILE A 48 2.17 -8.40 9.53
N TRP A 49 2.50 -7.11 9.62
CA TRP A 49 1.54 -6.02 9.40
C TRP A 49 0.91 -6.10 8.00
N ASN A 50 1.71 -6.38 6.98
CA ASN A 50 1.24 -6.56 5.61
C ASN A 50 0.28 -7.76 5.48
N VAL A 51 0.53 -8.89 6.16
CA VAL A 51 -0.42 -10.01 6.21
C VAL A 51 -1.76 -9.58 6.79
N ALA A 52 -1.76 -8.83 7.90
CA ALA A 52 -3.00 -8.34 8.51
C ALA A 52 -3.78 -7.41 7.56
N VAL A 53 -3.09 -6.47 6.90
CA VAL A 53 -3.71 -5.57 5.92
C VAL A 53 -4.23 -6.34 4.70
N LEU A 54 -3.50 -7.34 4.20
CA LEU A 54 -3.88 -8.17 3.06
C LEU A 54 -5.25 -8.85 3.29
N VAL A 55 -5.50 -9.37 4.49
CA VAL A 55 -6.81 -9.95 4.86
C VAL A 55 -7.93 -8.92 4.73
N ILE A 56 -7.71 -7.68 5.19
CA ILE A 56 -8.68 -6.59 5.09
C ILE A 56 -8.96 -6.23 3.63
N LEU A 57 -7.90 -6.16 2.80
CA LEU A 57 -8.01 -5.85 1.38
C LEU A 57 -8.77 -6.94 0.61
N ILE A 58 -8.54 -8.21 0.92
CA ILE A 58 -9.29 -9.33 0.34
C ILE A 58 -10.77 -9.23 0.77
N ALA A 59 -11.04 -9.02 2.07
CA ALA A 59 -12.39 -8.95 2.60
C ALA A 59 -13.24 -7.86 1.94
N VAL A 60 -12.72 -6.64 1.77
CA VAL A 60 -13.45 -5.53 1.12
C VAL A 60 -13.73 -5.78 -0.37
N ASN A 61 -12.91 -6.63 -1.02
CA ASN A 61 -13.12 -7.03 -2.41
C ASN A 61 -14.15 -8.15 -2.57
N LEU A 62 -14.21 -9.08 -1.62
CA LEU A 62 -15.19 -10.18 -1.58
C LEU A 62 -16.59 -9.68 -1.19
N LYS A 63 -16.66 -8.88 -0.12
CA LYS A 63 -17.94 -8.35 0.40
C LYS A 63 -17.91 -6.83 0.40
N TYR A 64 -18.55 -6.26 -0.63
CA TYR A 64 -18.69 -4.82 -0.73
C TYR A 64 -19.63 -4.26 0.33
N ASP A 65 -19.12 -3.31 1.09
CA ASP A 65 -19.90 -2.43 1.96
C ASP A 65 -19.34 -1.01 1.89
N TRP A 66 -20.21 0.00 1.84
CA TRP A 66 -19.80 1.38 1.63
C TRP A 66 -19.13 2.01 2.84
N PHE A 67 -19.53 1.64 4.06
CA PHE A 67 -18.86 2.10 5.27
C PHE A 67 -17.46 1.51 5.35
N TYR A 68 -17.33 0.18 5.24
CA TYR A 68 -16.03 -0.48 5.29
C TYR A 68 -15.08 -0.03 4.17
N LEU A 69 -15.59 0.17 2.94
CA LEU A 69 -14.75 0.68 1.85
C LEU A 69 -14.16 2.05 2.18
N ARG A 70 -14.94 2.98 2.74
CA ARG A 70 -14.44 4.31 3.13
C ARG A 70 -13.35 4.21 4.20
N THR A 71 -13.54 3.35 5.19
CA THR A 71 -12.55 3.10 6.24
C THR A 71 -11.24 2.57 5.65
N VAL A 72 -11.32 1.58 4.76
CA VAL A 72 -10.13 1.02 4.09
C VAL A 72 -9.44 2.06 3.20
N LEU A 73 -10.20 2.83 2.41
CA LEU A 73 -9.62 3.88 1.57
C LEU A 73 -8.94 4.97 2.40
N LEU A 74 -9.53 5.38 3.52
CA LEU A 74 -8.92 6.35 4.42
C LEU A 74 -7.59 5.81 5.00
N ALA A 75 -7.58 4.57 5.47
CA ALA A 75 -6.37 3.92 5.97
C ALA A 75 -5.28 3.82 4.90
N LEU A 76 -5.64 3.43 3.66
CA LEU A 76 -4.71 3.34 2.54
C LEU A 76 -4.17 4.71 2.13
N ILE A 77 -4.99 5.76 2.12
CA ILE A 77 -4.56 7.11 1.78
C ILE A 77 -3.59 7.65 2.83
N ILE A 78 -3.93 7.56 4.12
CA ILE A 78 -3.08 8.04 5.21
C ILE A 78 -1.77 7.24 5.25
N GLY A 79 -1.87 5.91 5.20
CA GLY A 79 -0.72 5.02 5.17
C GLY A 79 0.17 5.25 3.96
N GLY A 80 -0.42 5.38 2.77
CA GLY A 80 0.31 5.64 1.52
C GLY A 80 1.04 6.98 1.51
N ILE A 81 0.43 8.04 2.08
CA ILE A 81 1.13 9.34 2.25
C ILE A 81 2.32 9.18 3.20
N GLY A 82 2.14 8.53 4.35
CA GLY A 82 3.20 8.32 5.33
C GLY A 82 4.36 7.48 4.76
N ILE A 83 4.04 6.34 4.18
CA ILE A 83 5.02 5.43 3.56
C ILE A 83 5.73 6.12 2.39
N GLY A 84 4.98 6.74 1.47
CA GLY A 84 5.56 7.43 0.32
C GLY A 84 6.50 8.57 0.71
N THR A 85 6.15 9.32 1.76
CA THR A 85 7.00 10.42 2.28
C THR A 85 8.25 9.88 2.96
N ASN A 86 8.15 8.80 3.74
CA ASN A 86 9.31 8.14 4.33
C ASN A 86 10.29 7.63 3.26
N HIS A 87 9.75 7.04 2.18
CA HIS A 87 10.52 6.65 1.01
C HIS A 87 11.18 7.85 0.31
N LEU A 88 10.46 8.97 0.17
CA LEU A 88 11.00 10.18 -0.44
C LEU A 88 12.18 10.76 0.37
N PHE A 89 12.06 10.84 1.69
CA PHE A 89 13.16 11.31 2.55
C PHE A 89 14.37 10.38 2.47
N SER A 90 14.15 9.07 2.49
CA SER A 90 15.24 8.10 2.32
C SER A 90 15.89 8.24 0.93
N TYR A 91 15.10 8.50 -0.12
CA TYR A 91 15.64 8.77 -1.46
C TYR A 91 16.49 10.04 -1.52
N PHE A 92 16.06 11.13 -0.86
CA PHE A 92 16.87 12.36 -0.82
C PHE A 92 18.17 12.20 -0.05
N HIS A 93 18.25 11.28 0.91
CA HIS A 93 19.46 11.05 1.68
C HIS A 93 20.41 10.04 1.03
N TYR A 94 19.89 8.94 0.51
CA TYR A 94 20.70 7.81 0.03
C TYR A 94 20.69 7.65 -1.50
N HIS A 95 19.80 8.34 -2.22
CA HIS A 95 19.62 8.28 -3.67
C HIS A 95 19.40 6.86 -4.24
N LEU A 96 18.94 5.92 -3.42
CA LEU A 96 18.69 4.55 -3.84
C LEU A 96 17.39 4.47 -4.68
N PRO A 97 17.43 3.89 -5.90
CA PRO A 97 16.27 3.84 -6.78
C PRO A 97 15.02 3.21 -6.15
N VAL A 98 15.18 2.19 -5.30
CA VAL A 98 14.05 1.53 -4.63
C VAL A 98 13.25 2.50 -3.76
N ASN A 99 13.92 3.49 -3.15
CA ASN A 99 13.27 4.50 -2.33
C ASN A 99 12.53 5.51 -3.21
N GLY A 100 13.12 5.93 -4.33
CA GLY A 100 12.44 6.82 -5.29
C GLY A 100 11.21 6.17 -5.94
N ILE A 101 11.35 4.91 -6.37
CA ILE A 101 10.24 4.10 -6.92
C ILE A 101 9.16 3.91 -5.86
N GLY A 102 9.53 3.51 -4.64
CA GLY A 102 8.58 3.34 -3.54
C GLY A 102 7.80 4.63 -3.22
N ALA A 103 8.45 5.79 -3.26
CA ALA A 103 7.78 7.08 -3.08
C ALA A 103 6.76 7.35 -4.20
N LEU A 104 7.18 7.20 -5.46
CA LEU A 104 6.34 7.42 -6.64
C LEU A 104 5.11 6.50 -6.64
N GLU A 105 5.32 5.20 -6.44
CA GLU A 105 4.26 4.20 -6.42
C GLU A 105 3.20 4.50 -5.35
N ASN A 106 3.64 4.85 -4.13
CA ASN A 106 2.72 5.19 -3.04
C ASN A 106 1.90 6.45 -3.35
N TYR A 107 2.52 7.50 -3.89
CA TYR A 107 1.77 8.71 -4.27
C TYR A 107 0.80 8.47 -5.43
N LEU A 108 1.17 7.67 -6.43
CA LEU A 108 0.27 7.29 -7.52
C LEU A 108 -0.93 6.47 -7.01
N LEU A 109 -0.71 5.53 -6.09
CA LEU A 109 -1.79 4.78 -5.45
C LEU A 109 -2.70 5.71 -4.64
N VAL A 110 -2.16 6.64 -3.86
CA VAL A 110 -2.93 7.64 -3.10
C VAL A 110 -3.82 8.47 -4.03
N LEU A 111 -3.26 9.02 -5.11
CA LEU A 111 -4.03 9.75 -6.13
C LEU A 111 -5.12 8.87 -6.74
N GLY A 112 -4.78 7.63 -7.09
CA GLY A 112 -5.72 6.64 -7.59
C GLY A 112 -6.87 6.37 -6.63
N TRP A 113 -6.60 6.16 -5.33
CA TRP A 113 -7.63 5.91 -4.34
C TRP A 113 -8.52 7.13 -4.12
N MET A 114 -7.99 8.35 -4.13
CA MET A 114 -8.79 9.58 -4.04
C MET A 114 -9.73 9.73 -5.23
N VAL A 115 -9.23 9.52 -6.46
CA VAL A 115 -10.04 9.56 -7.68
C VAL A 115 -11.11 8.46 -7.65
N GLY A 116 -10.71 7.24 -7.30
CA GLY A 116 -11.61 6.09 -7.21
C GLY A 116 -12.69 6.25 -6.14
N TRP A 117 -12.37 6.88 -5.01
CA TRP A 117 -13.34 7.26 -3.98
C TRP A 117 -14.35 8.24 -4.56
N ARG A 118 -13.90 9.32 -5.22
CA ARG A 118 -14.81 10.32 -5.81
C ARG A 118 -15.77 9.70 -6.83
N ILE A 119 -15.29 8.77 -7.65
CA ILE A 119 -16.12 8.00 -8.60
C ILE A 119 -17.14 7.15 -7.85
N GLU A 120 -16.73 6.41 -6.81
CA GLU A 120 -17.63 5.56 -6.03
C GLU A 120 -18.71 6.37 -5.32
N ASN A 121 -18.35 7.50 -4.71
CA ASN A 121 -19.27 8.37 -4.01
C ASN A 121 -20.36 8.91 -4.97
N SER A 122 -19.95 9.28 -6.19
CA SER A 122 -20.88 9.72 -7.23
C SER A 122 -21.83 8.61 -7.66
N ARG A 123 -21.37 7.36 -7.68
CA ARG A 123 -22.19 6.18 -7.99
C ARG A 123 -23.20 5.86 -6.89
N ILE A 124 -22.81 6.02 -5.62
CA ILE A 124 -23.69 5.76 -4.47
C ILE A 124 -24.79 6.81 -4.37
N LYS A 125 -24.49 8.10 -4.62
CA LYS A 125 -25.51 9.17 -4.62
C LYS A 125 -26.56 9.06 -5.73
N LYS A 126 -26.30 8.25 -6.78
CA LYS A 126 -27.22 8.02 -7.89
C LYS A 126 -28.12 6.80 -7.69
N LYS A 127 -27.92 6.04 -6.61
CA LYS A 127 -28.77 4.92 -6.20
C LYS A 127 -29.75 5.38 -5.14
#